data_AF-A0A6I4P875-F1
#
_entry.id   AF-A0A6I4P875-F1
#
_cell.length_a   1.000
_cell.length_b   1.000
_cell.length_c   1.000
_cell.angle_alpha   90.00
_cell.angle_beta   90.00
_cell.angle_gamma   90.00
#
_symmetry.space_group_name_H-M   'P 1'
#
loop_
_entity.id
_entity.type
_entity.pdbx_description
1 polymer ?
#
loop_
_entity_poly.entity_id
_entity_poly.type
_entity_poly.pdbx_seq_one_letter_code
_entity_poly.pdbx_strand_id
1 'polypeptide(L)'
;MRRSTFTDEPVTYAAIGASLDPDLLRYPPTGFRPAESVVRLGSGRPRFESAVTALLTWGVQRNAGVPVSDIEAGTGRQYAGVSFDATRAPVGLNPTATVDRFAEDGTPYIAPGMKAVLHIKSGPLNFAAPVRVVFTIEEPDRVGYALGTLDGHPEDGETIFLVEYRDDESVWFTIRGFSRTSGAKRALAPLFRVEHDKLVKRYLRSLHPVGQAAPVAAASVADAELETAPAEVDGLESLIARAEPVQRPATRTEPVGTQTPQPARAQVPPAPAPASPRTAPARPSA
;
A
#
# COMPACT_ATOMS: atom_id res chain seq x y z
N MET A 1 20.26 -1.48 23.78
CA MET A 1 19.19 -2.07 22.94
C MET A 1 17.88 -2.03 23.70
N ARG A 2 16.95 -1.15 23.34
CA ARG A 2 15.59 -1.17 23.88
C ARG A 2 14.82 -2.25 23.12
N ARG A 3 14.38 -3.32 23.80
CA ARG A 3 13.45 -4.29 23.22
C ARG A 3 12.12 -3.59 23.01
N SER A 4 11.65 -3.49 21.77
CA SER A 4 10.29 -3.03 21.47
C SER A 4 9.30 -4.05 21.96
N THR A 5 8.20 -3.58 22.55
CA THR A 5 7.08 -4.43 22.97
C THR A 5 6.45 -5.03 21.71
N PHE A 6 6.42 -6.36 21.62
CA PHE A 6 5.72 -7.06 20.54
C PHE A 6 4.22 -6.88 20.76
N THR A 7 3.61 -5.93 20.08
CA THR A 7 2.14 -5.79 20.04
C THR A 7 1.64 -6.59 18.85
N ASP A 8 0.80 -7.58 19.11
CA ASP A 8 0.17 -8.47 18.10
C ASP A 8 -0.88 -7.73 17.24
N GLU A 9 -0.96 -6.41 17.35
CA GLU A 9 -1.86 -5.59 16.55
C GLU A 9 -1.30 -5.46 15.12
N PRO A 10 -2.08 -5.82 14.09
CA PRO A 10 -1.55 -5.96 12.74
C PRO A 10 -1.13 -4.62 12.14
N VAL A 11 -1.81 -3.53 12.50
CA VAL A 11 -1.62 -2.13 12.05
C VAL A 11 -2.28 -1.17 13.04
N THR A 12 -1.98 0.14 12.98
CA THR A 12 -2.48 1.16 13.93
C THR A 12 -3.90 1.71 13.64
N TYR A 13 -4.64 1.07 12.73
CA TYR A 13 -5.96 1.50 12.28
C TYR A 13 -6.85 0.28 12.00
N ALA A 14 -8.18 0.44 12.07
CA ALA A 14 -9.12 -0.67 11.96
C ALA A 14 -9.54 -0.99 10.52
N ALA A 15 -9.58 0.00 9.63
CA ALA A 15 -10.18 -0.10 8.29
C ALA A 15 -9.17 -0.58 7.21
N ILE A 16 -8.64 -1.79 7.34
CA ILE A 16 -7.74 -2.39 6.34
C ILE A 16 -8.45 -2.53 5.00
N GLY A 17 -7.82 -2.09 3.92
CA GLY A 17 -8.40 -2.11 2.58
C GLY A 17 -9.24 -0.88 2.24
N ALA A 18 -9.49 0.03 3.17
CA ALA A 18 -10.27 1.22 2.87
C ALA A 18 -9.60 2.14 1.82
N SER A 19 -8.28 2.03 1.61
CA SER A 19 -7.60 2.72 0.51
C SER A 19 -8.02 2.21 -0.87
N LEU A 20 -8.75 1.09 -0.98
CA LEU A 20 -9.34 0.60 -2.23
C LEU A 20 -10.76 1.13 -2.51
N ASP A 21 -11.46 1.56 -1.46
CA ASP A 21 -12.85 1.98 -1.54
C ASP A 21 -12.99 3.30 -2.33
N PRO A 22 -13.84 3.35 -3.39
CA PRO A 22 -14.09 4.59 -4.12
C PRO A 22 -14.72 5.69 -3.26
N ASP A 23 -15.46 5.34 -2.22
CA ASP A 23 -16.12 6.30 -1.33
C ASP A 23 -15.18 6.90 -0.30
N LEU A 24 -13.96 6.35 -0.14
CA LEU A 24 -12.96 6.83 0.82
C LEU A 24 -12.74 8.35 0.76
N LEU A 25 -12.63 8.91 -0.45
CA LEU A 25 -12.36 10.34 -0.64
C LEU A 25 -13.51 11.22 -0.18
N ARG A 26 -14.73 10.67 -0.20
CA ARG A 26 -15.96 11.38 0.17
C ARG A 26 -16.36 11.14 1.63
N TYR A 27 -16.12 9.93 2.12
CA TYR A 27 -16.52 9.46 3.45
C TYR A 27 -15.35 8.74 4.14
N PRO A 28 -14.27 9.47 4.51
CA PRO A 28 -13.14 8.86 5.18
C PRO A 28 -13.51 8.39 6.60
N PRO A 29 -12.82 7.37 7.14
CA PRO A 29 -12.95 6.98 8.53
C PRO A 29 -12.76 8.18 9.49
N THR A 30 -13.45 8.18 10.61
CA THR A 30 -13.48 9.33 11.53
C THR A 30 -12.08 9.76 11.97
N GLY A 31 -11.75 11.05 11.74
CA GLY A 31 -10.48 11.64 12.13
C GLY A 31 -9.33 11.36 11.16
N PHE A 32 -9.54 10.57 10.12
CA PHE A 32 -8.59 10.36 9.03
C PHE A 32 -8.81 11.38 7.91
N ARG A 33 -7.73 11.67 7.22
CA ARG A 33 -7.70 12.57 6.06
C ARG A 33 -7.36 11.74 4.83
N PRO A 34 -8.27 11.65 3.85
CA PRO A 34 -8.00 10.95 2.61
C PRO A 34 -7.13 11.84 1.71
N ALA A 35 -6.28 11.21 0.90
CA ALA A 35 -5.52 11.85 -0.14
C ALA A 35 -5.39 10.92 -1.34
N GLU A 36 -5.42 11.51 -2.53
CA GLU A 36 -5.13 10.82 -3.78
C GLU A 36 -4.22 11.73 -4.61
N SER A 37 -3.22 11.15 -5.24
CA SER A 37 -2.33 11.83 -6.18
C SER A 37 -2.00 10.88 -7.31
N VAL A 38 -2.08 11.41 -8.53
CA VAL A 38 -2.00 10.62 -9.75
C VAL A 38 -1.04 11.32 -10.71
N VAL A 39 -0.16 10.55 -11.35
CA VAL A 39 0.78 11.06 -12.36
C VAL A 39 0.89 10.06 -13.51
N ARG A 40 1.02 10.57 -14.74
CA ARG A 40 1.30 9.73 -15.91
C ARG A 40 2.79 9.41 -15.96
N LEU A 41 3.15 8.13 -16.07
CA LEU A 41 4.53 7.66 -16.18
C LEU A 41 5.00 7.53 -17.64
N GLY A 42 4.08 7.54 -18.60
CA GLY A 42 4.39 7.40 -20.03
C GLY A 42 3.32 6.58 -20.76
N SER A 43 3.77 5.73 -21.68
CA SER A 43 2.95 4.79 -22.43
C SER A 43 3.69 3.50 -22.81
N GLY A 44 2.93 2.47 -23.16
CA GLY A 44 3.42 1.19 -23.66
C GLY A 44 3.73 0.15 -22.58
N ARG A 45 3.63 -1.13 -22.97
CA ARG A 45 3.88 -2.28 -22.09
C ARG A 45 5.28 -2.28 -21.44
N PRO A 46 6.39 -1.95 -22.14
CA PRO A 46 7.70 -1.92 -21.50
C PRO A 46 7.79 -0.90 -20.35
N ARG A 47 7.09 0.24 -20.46
CA ARG A 47 7.04 1.23 -19.39
C ARG A 47 6.29 0.70 -18.18
N PHE A 48 5.17 0.01 -18.41
CA PHE A 48 4.39 -0.63 -17.35
C PHE A 48 5.24 -1.67 -16.60
N GLU A 49 5.88 -2.60 -17.31
CA GLU A 49 6.70 -3.67 -16.71
C GLU A 49 7.88 -3.13 -15.91
N SER A 50 8.57 -2.12 -16.45
CA SER A 50 9.66 -1.42 -15.74
C SER A 50 9.16 -0.72 -14.47
N ALA A 51 8.02 -0.03 -14.54
CA ALA A 51 7.41 0.62 -13.38
C ALA A 51 6.95 -0.39 -12.32
N VAL A 52 6.36 -1.52 -12.75
CA VAL A 52 5.95 -2.61 -11.86
C VAL A 52 7.14 -3.25 -11.14
N THR A 53 8.24 -3.47 -11.85
CA THR A 53 9.47 -4.04 -11.26
C THR A 53 10.01 -3.11 -10.18
N ALA A 54 10.10 -1.81 -10.47
CA ALA A 54 10.51 -0.81 -9.48
C ALA A 54 9.50 -0.70 -8.32
N LEU A 55 8.21 -0.77 -8.59
CA LEU A 55 7.16 -0.73 -7.58
C LEU A 55 7.31 -1.90 -6.59
N LEU A 56 7.41 -3.13 -7.08
CA LEU A 56 7.45 -4.35 -6.27
C LEU A 56 8.80 -4.59 -5.57
N THR A 57 9.84 -3.82 -5.88
CA THR A 57 11.16 -3.93 -5.26
C THR A 57 11.47 -2.74 -4.32
N TRP A 58 10.45 -2.13 -3.73
CA TRP A 58 10.57 -0.92 -2.88
C TRP A 58 11.19 0.30 -3.59
N GLY A 59 11.23 0.29 -4.92
CA GLY A 59 11.84 1.34 -5.73
C GLY A 59 11.16 2.69 -5.56
N VAL A 60 9.84 2.73 -5.27
CA VAL A 60 9.14 3.98 -4.96
C VAL A 60 9.79 4.69 -3.77
N GLN A 61 10.05 3.96 -2.68
CA GLN A 61 10.64 4.52 -1.47
C GLN A 61 12.11 4.86 -1.69
N ARG A 62 12.88 3.91 -2.23
CA ARG A 62 14.33 4.06 -2.44
C ARG A 62 14.65 5.23 -3.38
N ASN A 63 13.96 5.32 -4.51
CA ASN A 63 14.20 6.38 -5.50
C ASN A 63 13.69 7.75 -5.02
N ALA A 64 12.77 7.79 -4.05
CA ALA A 64 12.37 9.03 -3.39
C ALA A 64 13.34 9.49 -2.29
N GLY A 65 14.48 8.81 -2.13
CA GLY A 65 15.47 9.11 -1.09
C GLY A 65 15.01 8.69 0.30
N VAL A 66 14.13 7.69 0.40
CA VAL A 66 13.66 7.08 1.65
C VAL A 66 14.32 5.70 1.80
N PRO A 67 15.38 5.58 2.61
CA PRO A 67 15.97 4.28 2.90
C PRO A 67 14.93 3.32 3.49
N VAL A 68 15.03 2.05 3.12
CA VAL A 68 14.20 0.97 3.60
C VAL A 68 15.10 -0.05 4.29
N SER A 69 14.90 -0.25 5.60
CA SER A 69 15.65 -1.23 6.41
C SER A 69 14.72 -2.25 7.05
N ASP A 70 15.34 -3.22 7.73
CA ASP A 70 14.66 -4.21 8.58
C ASP A 70 13.52 -4.91 7.84
N ILE A 71 13.79 -5.28 6.59
CA ILE A 71 12.81 -5.98 5.75
C ILE A 71 12.66 -7.39 6.29
N GLU A 72 11.51 -7.67 6.88
CA GLU A 72 11.14 -8.99 7.35
C GLU A 72 10.15 -9.59 6.36
N ALA A 73 10.52 -10.70 5.73
CA ALA A 73 9.61 -11.47 4.91
C ALA A 73 8.43 -11.94 5.78
N GLY A 74 7.21 -11.54 5.41
CA GLY A 74 6.01 -11.97 6.11
C GLY A 74 5.90 -13.50 6.04
N THR A 75 5.68 -14.15 7.18
CA THR A 75 5.61 -15.63 7.22
C THR A 75 4.24 -16.18 6.81
N GLY A 76 3.28 -15.33 6.44
CA GLY A 76 1.85 -15.65 6.24
C GLY A 76 1.09 -16.04 7.52
N ARG A 77 1.79 -16.48 8.57
CA ARG A 77 1.23 -16.91 9.86
C ARG A 77 0.88 -15.76 10.79
N GLN A 78 1.63 -14.66 10.72
CA GLN A 78 1.44 -13.48 11.57
C GLN A 78 0.46 -12.48 10.96
N TYR A 79 0.21 -12.58 9.66
CA TYR A 79 -0.72 -11.76 8.92
C TYR A 79 -1.04 -12.43 7.58
N ALA A 80 -2.27 -12.91 7.44
CA ALA A 80 -2.81 -13.35 6.16
C ALA A 80 -3.37 -12.10 5.46
N GLY A 81 -2.78 -11.67 4.35
CA GLY A 81 -3.16 -10.42 3.66
C GLY A 81 -4.64 -10.39 3.28
N VAL A 82 -5.22 -9.22 3.05
CA VAL A 82 -6.62 -9.15 2.59
C VAL A 82 -6.68 -9.42 1.09
N SER A 83 -7.55 -10.33 0.66
CA SER A 83 -7.89 -10.57 -0.74
C SER A 83 -9.13 -9.77 -1.13
N PHE A 84 -9.16 -9.29 -2.38
CA PHE A 84 -10.27 -8.54 -2.96
C PHE A 84 -10.80 -9.25 -4.21
N ASP A 85 -12.10 -9.13 -4.48
CA ASP A 85 -12.68 -9.54 -5.76
C ASP A 85 -12.51 -8.48 -6.85
N ALA A 86 -13.02 -8.78 -8.04
CA ALA A 86 -13.03 -7.86 -9.19
C ALA A 86 -13.77 -6.54 -8.92
N THR A 87 -14.66 -6.49 -7.92
CA THR A 87 -15.39 -5.28 -7.50
C THR A 87 -14.63 -4.47 -6.43
N ARG A 88 -13.44 -4.94 -6.04
CA ARG A 88 -12.60 -4.40 -4.94
C ARG A 88 -13.24 -4.57 -3.56
N ALA A 89 -14.22 -5.45 -3.43
CA ALA A 89 -14.76 -5.81 -2.13
C ALA A 89 -13.82 -6.83 -1.46
N PRO A 90 -13.55 -6.71 -0.14
CA PRO A 90 -12.75 -7.69 0.58
C PRO A 90 -13.51 -9.03 0.65
N VAL A 91 -12.89 -10.10 0.16
CA VAL A 91 -13.49 -11.44 0.11
C VAL A 91 -12.93 -12.42 1.14
N GLY A 92 -11.84 -12.07 1.81
CA GLY A 92 -11.27 -12.87 2.88
C GLY A 92 -9.79 -12.60 3.14
N LEU A 93 -9.20 -13.40 4.02
CA LEU A 93 -7.75 -13.41 4.25
C LEU A 93 -7.07 -14.36 3.24
N ASN A 94 -5.83 -14.04 2.86
CA ASN A 94 -4.96 -14.80 1.98
C ASN A 94 -3.79 -15.39 2.80
N PRO A 95 -3.96 -16.57 3.41
CA PRO A 95 -2.95 -17.19 4.26
C PRO A 95 -1.74 -17.75 3.49
N THR A 96 -1.85 -17.85 2.15
CA THR A 96 -0.85 -18.44 1.25
C THR A 96 -0.04 -17.40 0.47
N ALA A 97 -0.19 -16.11 0.75
CA ALA A 97 0.61 -15.07 0.09
C ALA A 97 2.06 -15.08 0.62
N THR A 98 2.90 -15.93 0.02
CA THR A 98 4.33 -16.07 0.31
C THR A 98 5.21 -15.29 -0.68
N VAL A 99 6.47 -15.04 -0.29
CA VAL A 99 7.48 -14.39 -1.12
C VAL A 99 7.98 -15.39 -2.17
N ASP A 100 7.18 -15.63 -3.21
CA ASP A 100 7.50 -16.66 -4.21
C ASP A 100 8.00 -16.06 -5.54
N ARG A 101 8.14 -14.73 -5.62
CA ARG A 101 8.59 -14.02 -6.81
C ARG A 101 9.76 -13.10 -6.52
N PHE A 102 10.68 -13.04 -7.48
CA PHE A 102 11.91 -12.29 -7.41
C PHE A 102 12.09 -11.52 -8.71
N ALA A 103 12.73 -10.35 -8.62
CA ALA A 103 13.23 -9.66 -9.79
C ALA A 103 14.40 -10.43 -10.42
N GLU A 104 14.81 -10.03 -11.63
CA GLU A 104 15.94 -10.62 -12.34
C GLU A 104 17.25 -10.58 -11.52
N ASP A 105 17.44 -9.53 -10.71
CA ASP A 105 18.59 -9.36 -9.83
C ASP A 105 18.52 -10.16 -8.51
N GLY A 106 17.48 -10.99 -8.33
CA GLY A 106 17.25 -11.79 -7.12
C GLY A 106 16.61 -11.01 -5.96
N THR A 107 16.21 -9.76 -6.15
CA THR A 107 15.47 -9.01 -5.13
C THR A 107 14.06 -9.60 -4.96
N PRO A 108 13.64 -9.98 -3.74
CA PRO A 108 12.28 -10.46 -3.52
C PRO A 108 11.25 -9.38 -3.81
N TYR A 109 10.18 -9.74 -4.48
CA TYR A 109 9.04 -8.86 -4.65
C TYR A 109 8.28 -8.68 -3.35
N ILE A 110 7.73 -7.48 -3.18
CA ILE A 110 6.82 -7.13 -2.09
C ILE A 110 5.68 -8.14 -2.04
N ALA A 111 5.48 -8.74 -0.88
CA ALA A 111 4.40 -9.67 -0.60
C ALA A 111 3.59 -9.20 0.62
N PRO A 112 2.30 -9.58 0.71
CA PRO A 112 1.50 -9.34 1.91
C PRO A 112 2.18 -9.85 3.18
N GLY A 113 2.05 -9.09 4.27
CA GLY A 113 2.64 -9.40 5.57
C GLY A 113 4.11 -8.98 5.73
N MET A 114 4.83 -8.60 4.66
CA MET A 114 6.17 -8.04 4.79
C MET A 114 6.17 -6.81 5.69
N LYS A 115 7.18 -6.70 6.56
CA LYS A 115 7.42 -5.49 7.37
C LYS A 115 8.69 -4.81 6.91
N ALA A 116 8.75 -3.50 7.09
CA ALA A 116 9.94 -2.70 6.85
C ALA A 116 9.93 -1.44 7.70
N VAL A 117 11.08 -0.79 7.83
CA VAL A 117 11.20 0.56 8.40
C VAL A 117 11.60 1.54 7.32
N LEU A 118 10.77 2.55 7.11
CA LEU A 118 11.05 3.69 6.23
C LEU A 118 11.78 4.78 7.02
N HIS A 119 12.85 5.34 6.47
CA HIS A 119 13.61 6.41 7.10
C HIS A 119 13.29 7.76 6.44
N ILE A 120 12.38 8.51 7.05
CA ILE A 120 11.87 9.76 6.49
C ILE A 120 12.71 10.93 7.04
N LYS A 121 13.53 11.51 6.16
CA LYS A 121 14.30 12.73 6.46
C LYS A 121 13.41 13.98 6.34
N SER A 122 13.46 14.82 7.37
CA SER A 122 12.84 16.15 7.43
C SER A 122 13.85 17.14 8.01
N GLY A 123 14.62 17.79 7.14
CA GLY A 123 15.75 18.62 7.55
C GLY A 123 16.78 17.83 8.36
N PRO A 124 17.18 18.27 9.56
CA PRO A 124 18.15 17.55 10.40
C PRO A 124 17.56 16.33 11.12
N LEU A 125 16.23 16.14 11.07
CA LEU A 125 15.54 15.04 11.75
C LEU A 125 15.37 13.83 10.82
N ASN A 126 15.49 12.63 11.40
CA ASN A 126 15.16 11.37 10.74
C ASN A 126 14.09 10.64 11.55
N PHE A 127 12.97 10.32 10.92
CA PHE A 127 11.88 9.57 11.52
C PHE A 127 11.91 8.14 11.02
N ALA A 128 11.99 7.19 11.95
CA ALA A 128 11.67 5.80 11.66
C ALA A 128 10.16 5.66 11.50
N ALA A 129 9.74 5.06 10.39
CA ALA A 129 8.36 4.85 10.03
C ALA A 129 8.15 3.35 9.74
N PRO A 130 7.89 2.54 10.78
CA PRO A 130 7.61 1.11 10.63
C PRO A 130 6.28 0.89 9.89
N VAL A 131 6.30 0.02 8.88
CA VAL A 131 5.16 -0.27 8.00
C VAL A 131 5.02 -1.77 7.76
N ARG A 132 3.81 -2.19 7.38
CA ARG A 132 3.49 -3.53 6.92
C ARG A 132 2.78 -3.48 5.58
N VAL A 133 3.13 -4.39 4.67
CA VAL A 133 2.38 -4.61 3.44
C VAL A 133 1.08 -5.34 3.79
N VAL A 134 -0.07 -4.69 3.64
CA VAL A 134 -1.37 -5.24 4.06
C VAL A 134 -2.07 -6.03 2.96
N PHE A 135 -1.83 -5.68 1.70
CA PHE A 135 -2.24 -6.47 0.54
C PHE A 135 -1.43 -6.07 -0.70
N THR A 136 -1.48 -6.92 -1.72
CA THR A 136 -0.96 -6.67 -3.06
C THR A 136 -2.08 -6.82 -4.08
N ILE A 137 -1.90 -6.21 -5.24
CA ILE A 137 -2.78 -6.29 -6.40
C ILE A 137 -1.91 -6.71 -7.56
N GLU A 138 -2.29 -7.79 -8.23
CA GLU A 138 -1.55 -8.35 -9.36
C GLU A 138 -2.53 -8.75 -10.46
N GLU A 139 -3.04 -7.75 -11.16
CA GLU A 139 -3.87 -7.88 -12.36
C GLU A 139 -3.00 -7.61 -13.61
N PRO A 140 -3.37 -8.12 -14.80
CA PRO A 140 -2.54 -8.00 -16.02
C PRO A 140 -2.18 -6.56 -16.46
N ASP A 141 -3.00 -5.60 -16.08
CA ASP A 141 -2.93 -4.18 -16.41
C ASP A 141 -2.90 -3.29 -15.17
N ARG A 142 -2.87 -3.88 -13.97
CA ARG A 142 -2.95 -3.14 -12.71
C ARG A 142 -2.20 -3.86 -11.60
N VAL A 143 -1.12 -3.23 -11.11
CA VAL A 143 -0.26 -3.83 -10.08
C VAL A 143 0.02 -2.83 -8.99
N GLY A 144 -0.05 -3.27 -7.73
CA GLY A 144 0.16 -2.39 -6.59
C GLY A 144 0.28 -3.11 -5.26
N TYR A 145 0.53 -2.34 -4.21
CA TYR A 145 0.52 -2.81 -2.84
C TYR A 145 0.13 -1.68 -1.89
N ALA A 146 -0.39 -2.05 -0.73
CA ALA A 146 -0.71 -1.11 0.32
C ALA A 146 0.18 -1.29 1.54
N LEU A 147 0.65 -0.16 2.08
CA LEU A 147 1.32 -0.08 3.35
C LEU A 147 0.34 0.36 4.42
N GLY A 148 0.22 -0.42 5.49
CA GLY A 148 -0.37 -0.01 6.75
C GLY A 148 0.71 0.38 7.74
N THR A 149 0.47 1.43 8.52
CA THR A 149 1.44 1.88 9.52
C THR A 149 1.40 1.03 10.79
N LEU A 150 2.58 0.84 11.40
CA LEU A 150 2.77 0.10 12.66
C LEU A 150 3.08 1.05 13.82
N ASP A 151 3.13 0.52 15.04
CA ASP A 151 3.53 1.29 16.21
C ASP A 151 4.94 1.90 16.02
N GLY A 152 5.13 3.11 16.53
CA GLY A 152 6.31 3.93 16.28
C GLY A 152 6.24 4.80 15.02
N HIS A 153 5.29 4.56 14.10
CA HIS A 153 5.12 5.41 12.93
C HIS A 153 4.60 6.82 13.31
N PRO A 154 5.06 7.91 12.66
CA PRO A 154 4.59 9.27 12.97
C PRO A 154 3.08 9.45 12.77
N GLU A 155 2.53 8.79 11.75
CA GLU A 155 1.11 8.80 11.37
C GLU A 155 0.45 7.41 11.50
N ASP A 156 -0.88 7.40 11.69
CA ASP A 156 -1.69 6.18 11.65
C ASP A 156 -2.46 6.15 10.32
N GLY A 157 -2.41 5.05 9.56
CA GLY A 157 -3.16 4.97 8.30
C GLY A 157 -2.70 3.91 7.31
N GLU A 158 -3.30 3.97 6.12
CA GLU A 158 -3.02 3.10 4.97
C GLU A 158 -2.65 3.93 3.75
N THR A 159 -1.71 3.47 2.93
CA THR A 159 -1.38 4.08 1.64
C THR A 159 -1.12 2.99 0.61
N ILE A 160 -1.88 3.02 -0.48
CA ILE A 160 -1.69 2.19 -1.68
C ILE A 160 -0.81 2.92 -2.69
N PHE A 161 0.11 2.17 -3.28
CA PHE A 161 0.91 2.53 -4.44
C PHE A 161 0.49 1.63 -5.60
N LEU A 162 0.02 2.22 -6.69
CA LEU A 162 -0.64 1.49 -7.76
C LEU A 162 -0.16 1.98 -9.13
N VAL A 163 0.25 1.05 -9.98
CA VAL A 163 0.55 1.31 -11.40
C VAL A 163 -0.55 0.68 -12.25
N GLU A 164 -1.11 1.48 -13.15
CA GLU A 164 -2.20 1.09 -14.07
C GLU A 164 -1.76 1.31 -15.52
N TYR A 165 -1.97 0.31 -16.36
CA TYR A 165 -1.90 0.36 -17.81
C TYR A 165 -3.33 0.49 -18.34
N ARG A 166 -3.61 1.52 -19.13
CA ARG A 166 -4.96 1.80 -19.65
C ARG A 166 -5.08 1.41 -21.12
N ASP A 167 -6.32 1.32 -21.60
CA ASP A 167 -6.66 0.94 -22.98
C ASP A 167 -6.04 1.88 -24.05
N ASP A 168 -5.78 3.14 -23.70
CA ASP A 168 -5.08 4.12 -24.53
C ASP A 168 -3.55 4.00 -24.49
N GLU A 169 -3.07 2.85 -24.02
CA GLU A 169 -1.66 2.51 -23.78
C GLU A 169 -0.94 3.40 -22.76
N SER A 170 -1.66 4.26 -22.04
CA SER A 170 -1.05 5.15 -21.05
C SER A 170 -0.75 4.41 -19.74
N VAL A 171 0.40 4.72 -19.14
CA VAL A 171 0.81 4.17 -17.84
C VAL A 171 0.65 5.25 -16.78
N TRP A 172 -0.06 4.94 -15.71
CA TRP A 172 -0.37 5.84 -14.61
C TRP A 172 0.14 5.30 -13.29
N PHE A 173 0.55 6.20 -12.42
CA PHE A 173 0.92 5.89 -11.04
C PHE A 173 0.04 6.67 -10.10
N THR A 174 -0.61 5.93 -9.20
CA THR A 174 -1.56 6.43 -8.22
C THR A 174 -1.02 6.14 -6.82
N ILE A 175 -0.96 7.19 -6.01
CA ILE A 175 -0.76 7.10 -4.56
C ILE A 175 -2.07 7.51 -3.93
N ARG A 176 -2.67 6.61 -3.16
CA ARG A 176 -3.95 6.87 -2.50
C ARG A 176 -3.91 6.36 -1.08
N GLY A 177 -4.54 7.04 -0.16
CA GLY A 177 -4.51 6.61 1.22
C GLY A 177 -5.31 7.50 2.13
N PHE A 178 -5.25 7.17 3.40
CA PHE A 178 -5.83 7.96 4.46
C PHE A 178 -4.93 7.88 5.68
N SER A 179 -4.70 9.02 6.32
CA SER A 179 -3.85 9.10 7.50
C SER A 179 -4.41 10.04 8.55
N ARG A 180 -3.96 9.85 9.79
CA ARG A 180 -4.19 10.77 10.90
C ARG A 180 -2.96 10.85 11.78
N THR A 181 -2.86 11.94 12.53
CA THR A 181 -1.96 12.04 13.67
C THR A 181 -2.74 11.76 14.95
N SER A 182 -2.28 10.85 15.80
CA SER A 182 -2.98 10.44 17.02
C SER A 182 -2.17 10.73 18.30
N GLY A 183 -2.85 10.69 19.45
CA GLY A 183 -2.24 10.91 20.77
C GLY A 183 -1.54 12.26 20.92
N ALA A 184 -0.43 12.28 21.66
CA ALA A 184 0.37 13.48 21.90
C ALA A 184 0.96 14.09 20.61
N LYS A 185 1.12 13.30 19.53
CA LYS A 185 1.65 13.75 18.24
C LYS A 185 0.73 14.77 17.55
N ARG A 186 -0.55 14.85 17.92
CA ARG A 186 -1.55 15.76 17.31
C ARG A 186 -1.12 17.23 17.30
N ALA A 187 -0.32 17.68 18.27
CA ALA A 187 0.20 19.04 18.29
C ALA A 187 1.12 19.35 17.09
N LEU A 188 1.77 18.33 16.52
CA LEU A 188 2.65 18.43 15.35
C LEU A 188 1.93 18.09 14.03
N ALA A 189 0.61 17.89 14.05
CA ALA A 189 -0.17 17.57 12.86
C ALA A 189 0.05 18.51 11.66
N PRO A 190 0.15 19.86 11.79
CA PRO A 190 0.41 20.71 10.63
C PRO A 190 1.81 20.48 10.03
N LEU A 191 2.81 20.16 10.86
CA LEU A 191 4.16 19.84 10.40
C LEU A 191 4.16 18.52 9.63
N PHE A 192 3.58 17.46 10.21
CA PHE A 192 3.50 16.16 9.53
C PHE A 192 2.73 16.22 8.22
N ARG A 193 1.70 17.07 8.13
CA ARG A 193 0.99 17.32 6.87
C ARG A 193 1.92 17.84 5.77
N VAL A 194 2.71 18.87 6.07
CA VAL A 194 3.63 19.45 5.07
C VAL A 194 4.70 18.43 4.66
N GLU A 195 5.22 17.66 5.61
CA GLU A 195 6.21 16.62 5.32
C GLU A 195 5.62 15.44 4.52
N HIS A 196 4.37 15.08 4.79
CA HIS A 196 3.62 14.08 4.01
C HIS A 196 3.46 14.56 2.56
N ASP A 197 3.01 15.79 2.34
CA ASP A 197 2.82 16.34 0.98
C ASP A 197 4.14 16.38 0.20
N LYS A 198 5.26 16.75 0.86
CA LYS A 198 6.60 16.70 0.25
C LYS A 198 7.01 15.27 -0.09
N LEU A 199 6.72 14.31 0.80
CA LEU A 199 7.03 12.91 0.58
C LEU A 199 6.26 12.33 -0.61
N VAL A 200 4.95 12.57 -0.69
CA VAL A 200 4.11 12.16 -1.83
C VAL A 200 4.65 12.73 -3.14
N LYS A 201 5.05 14.00 -3.18
CA LYS A 201 5.68 14.59 -4.38
C LYS A 201 6.96 13.87 -4.80
N ARG A 202 7.80 13.44 -3.84
CA ARG A 202 9.00 12.64 -4.15
C ARG A 202 8.63 11.25 -4.67
N TYR A 203 7.64 10.60 -4.08
CA TYR A 203 7.14 9.31 -4.58
C TYR A 203 6.58 9.43 -6.00
N LEU A 204 5.80 10.44 -6.33
CA LEU A 204 5.29 10.63 -7.71
C LEU A 204 6.42 10.75 -8.75
N ARG A 205 7.58 11.32 -8.36
CA ARG A 205 8.75 11.42 -9.24
C ARG A 205 9.59 10.15 -9.28
N SER A 206 9.49 9.28 -8.28
CA SER A 206 10.35 8.10 -8.07
C SER A 206 10.24 7.05 -9.20
N LEU A 207 9.08 7.01 -9.87
CA LEU A 207 8.81 6.17 -11.01
C LEU A 207 8.74 6.97 -12.32
N HIS A 208 9.11 8.26 -12.31
CA HIS A 208 9.14 9.04 -13.53
C HIS A 208 10.34 8.60 -14.39
N PRO A 209 10.21 8.48 -15.73
CA PRO A 209 11.27 7.99 -16.62
C PRO A 209 12.61 8.73 -16.46
N VAL A 210 12.55 10.05 -16.24
CA VAL A 210 13.75 10.90 -16.08
C VAL A 210 14.53 10.60 -14.78
N GLY A 211 13.87 10.04 -13.76
CA GLY A 211 14.50 9.64 -12.50
C GLY A 211 15.02 8.20 -12.50
N GLN A 212 14.60 7.40 -13.46
CA GLN A 212 15.16 6.07 -13.71
C GLN A 212 16.24 6.21 -14.78
N ALA A 213 17.46 6.58 -14.38
CA ALA A 213 18.62 6.30 -15.22
C ALA A 213 18.56 4.81 -15.59
N ALA A 214 18.67 4.52 -16.88
CA ALA A 214 18.62 3.17 -17.43
C ALA A 214 19.48 2.20 -16.59
N PRO A 215 19.12 0.92 -16.48
CA PRO A 215 20.05 -0.06 -15.93
C PRO A 215 21.37 0.09 -16.70
N VAL A 216 22.44 0.44 -15.99
CA VAL A 216 23.77 0.47 -16.55
C VAL A 216 24.00 -0.94 -17.06
N ALA A 217 23.95 -1.10 -18.38
CA ALA A 217 24.39 -2.30 -19.05
C ALA A 217 25.76 -2.65 -18.45
N ALA A 218 25.90 -3.89 -18.00
CA ALA A 218 27.14 -4.41 -17.45
C ALA A 218 28.30 -4.08 -18.42
N ALA A 219 29.04 -3.04 -18.09
CA ALA A 219 30.25 -2.63 -18.78
C ALA A 219 31.41 -2.86 -17.82
N SER A 220 32.21 -3.83 -18.22
CA SER A 220 33.52 -4.17 -17.70
C SER A 220 34.33 -2.95 -17.25
N VAL A 221 35.02 -3.14 -16.13
CA VAL A 221 36.04 -2.24 -15.58
C VAL A 221 37.16 -2.07 -16.62
N ALA A 222 37.37 -0.84 -17.11
CA ALA A 222 38.66 -0.32 -17.59
C ALA A 222 38.56 1.19 -17.88
N ASP A 223 39.36 1.95 -17.12
CA ASP A 223 39.93 3.28 -17.39
C ASP A 223 39.04 4.49 -17.70
N ALA A 224 39.05 5.49 -16.81
CA ALA A 224 39.68 6.80 -17.03
C ALA A 224 39.04 7.94 -16.20
N GLU A 225 39.89 8.52 -15.34
CA GLU A 225 40.07 9.92 -14.92
C GLU A 225 39.00 11.03 -15.11
N LEU A 226 38.81 11.74 -13.99
CA LEU A 226 38.59 13.19 -13.78
C LEU A 226 38.05 14.06 -14.94
N GLU A 227 36.88 14.69 -14.71
CA GLU A 227 36.76 16.16 -14.77
C GLU A 227 35.51 16.64 -14.00
N THR A 228 35.67 17.64 -13.14
CA THR A 228 34.60 18.26 -12.34
C THR A 228 34.37 19.68 -12.83
N ALA A 229 33.13 20.02 -13.20
CA ALA A 229 32.64 21.41 -13.23
C ALA A 229 31.09 21.44 -13.14
N PRO A 230 30.49 22.48 -12.54
CA PRO A 230 29.10 22.47 -12.09
C PRO A 230 28.12 22.97 -13.16
N ALA A 231 26.93 22.37 -13.23
CA ALA A 231 25.82 22.90 -14.02
C ALA A 231 24.78 23.56 -13.12
N GLU A 232 24.60 24.87 -13.31
CA GLU A 232 23.52 25.70 -12.79
C GLU A 232 22.14 25.10 -13.10
N VAL A 233 21.22 25.23 -12.14
CA VAL A 233 19.82 24.80 -12.28
C VAL A 233 18.97 26.05 -12.14
N ASP A 234 18.56 26.62 -13.27
CA ASP A 234 17.55 27.67 -13.30
C ASP A 234 16.48 27.30 -14.34
N GLY A 235 15.19 27.30 -13.94
CA GLY A 235 14.07 27.21 -14.88
C GLY A 235 13.14 25.98 -14.87
N LEU A 236 12.95 25.25 -13.76
CA LEU A 236 11.95 24.15 -13.66
C LEU A 236 10.59 24.58 -13.06
N GLU A 237 10.43 25.84 -12.65
CA GLU A 237 9.18 26.33 -12.04
C GLU A 237 8.06 26.63 -13.08
N SER A 238 8.39 26.79 -14.36
CA SER A 238 7.43 27.25 -15.38
C SER A 238 6.56 26.15 -15.99
N LEU A 239 6.91 24.86 -15.83
CA LEU A 239 6.18 23.74 -16.43
C LEU A 239 5.07 23.14 -15.54
N ILE A 240 5.08 23.44 -14.24
CA ILE A 240 4.13 22.87 -13.25
C ILE A 240 2.80 23.66 -13.19
N ALA A 241 2.73 24.85 -13.80
CA ALA A 241 1.54 25.72 -13.75
C ALA A 241 0.39 25.34 -14.71
N ARG A 242 0.40 24.15 -15.35
CA ARG A 242 -0.60 23.75 -16.36
C ARG A 242 -1.41 22.49 -16.04
N ALA A 243 -1.41 22.01 -14.81
CA ALA A 243 -2.33 20.94 -14.41
C ALA A 243 -3.76 21.49 -14.25
N GLU A 244 -4.56 21.47 -15.32
CA GLU A 244 -5.99 21.74 -15.22
C GLU A 244 -6.74 20.61 -14.47
N PRO A 245 -7.75 20.94 -13.66
CA PRO A 245 -8.60 19.95 -13.02
C PRO A 245 -9.50 19.26 -14.06
N VAL A 246 -9.31 17.95 -14.24
CA VAL A 246 -10.19 17.14 -15.11
C VAL A 246 -11.56 16.98 -14.47
N GLN A 247 -12.59 17.59 -15.07
CA GLN A 247 -13.99 17.35 -14.76
C GLN A 247 -14.43 16.00 -15.35
N ARG A 248 -15.01 15.12 -14.53
CA ARG A 248 -15.63 13.87 -15.01
C ARG A 248 -16.99 14.18 -15.65
N PRO A 249 -17.38 13.50 -16.74
CA PRO A 249 -18.73 13.62 -17.30
C PRO A 249 -19.78 13.05 -16.35
N ALA A 250 -20.89 13.78 -16.17
CA ALA A 250 -22.02 13.38 -15.34
C ALA A 250 -22.77 12.21 -15.96
N THR A 251 -22.83 11.08 -15.26
CA THR A 251 -23.72 9.97 -15.63
C THR A 251 -25.14 10.32 -15.16
N ARG A 252 -26.07 10.40 -16.11
CA ARG A 252 -27.50 10.63 -15.87
C ARG A 252 -28.12 9.36 -15.31
N THR A 253 -28.47 9.35 -14.03
CA THR A 253 -29.18 8.25 -13.38
C THR A 253 -30.69 8.47 -13.49
N GLU A 254 -31.37 7.64 -14.28
CA GLU A 254 -32.84 7.49 -14.26
C GLU A 254 -33.29 6.84 -12.92
N PRO A 255 -34.45 7.20 -12.37
CA PRO A 255 -34.89 6.72 -11.06
C PRO A 255 -35.41 5.27 -11.13
N VAL A 256 -34.68 4.34 -10.51
CA VAL A 256 -35.14 2.98 -10.24
C VAL A 256 -36.06 2.99 -9.02
N GLY A 257 -37.25 2.41 -9.17
CA GLY A 257 -38.32 2.36 -8.17
C GLY A 257 -37.90 1.77 -6.82
N THR A 258 -38.38 2.41 -5.76
CA THR A 258 -38.14 2.03 -4.37
C THR A 258 -38.83 0.70 -4.04
N GLN A 259 -38.05 -0.38 -3.89
CA GLN A 259 -38.47 -1.54 -3.12
C GLN A 259 -37.79 -1.48 -1.75
N THR A 260 -38.59 -1.29 -0.71
CA THR A 260 -38.18 -1.35 0.69
C THR A 260 -37.71 -2.79 1.03
N PRO A 261 -36.49 -3.00 1.54
CA PRO A 261 -36.06 -4.31 2.00
C PRO A 261 -36.79 -4.68 3.30
N GLN A 262 -37.43 -5.85 3.32
CA GLN A 262 -38.04 -6.45 4.50
C GLN A 262 -36.94 -7.02 5.42
N PRO A 263 -36.97 -6.82 6.75
CA PRO A 263 -35.93 -7.34 7.64
C PRO A 263 -35.99 -8.87 7.74
N ALA A 264 -34.84 -9.51 7.56
CA ALA A 264 -34.67 -10.96 7.69
C ALA A 264 -34.97 -11.42 9.12
N ARG A 265 -35.88 -12.38 9.27
CA ARG A 265 -36.14 -13.08 10.55
C ARG A 265 -34.90 -13.85 10.97
N ALA A 266 -34.40 -13.59 12.18
CA ALA A 266 -33.38 -14.40 12.83
C ALA A 266 -33.87 -15.85 13.01
N GLN A 267 -33.15 -16.82 12.45
CA GLN A 267 -33.37 -18.22 12.73
C GLN A 267 -32.67 -18.58 14.05
N VAL A 268 -33.46 -19.03 15.03
CA VAL A 268 -32.98 -19.59 16.29
C VAL A 268 -32.53 -21.04 16.03
N PRO A 269 -31.30 -21.44 16.39
CA PRO A 269 -30.85 -22.82 16.20
C PRO A 269 -31.62 -23.79 17.14
N PRO A 270 -31.92 -25.03 16.70
CA PRO A 270 -32.61 -26.00 17.54
C PRO A 270 -31.72 -26.50 18.69
N ALA A 271 -32.35 -26.77 19.84
CA ALA A 271 -31.70 -27.27 21.05
C ALA A 271 -31.06 -28.66 20.84
N PRO A 272 -29.94 -28.97 21.53
CA PRO A 272 -29.28 -30.27 21.42
C PRO A 272 -30.13 -31.40 22.04
N ALA A 273 -30.13 -32.56 21.37
CA ALA A 273 -30.83 -33.77 21.80
C ALA A 273 -30.24 -34.35 23.10
N PRO A 274 -31.07 -34.99 23.96
CA PRO A 274 -30.60 -35.58 25.20
C PRO A 274 -29.69 -36.80 24.95
N ALA A 275 -28.63 -36.92 25.74
CA ALA A 275 -27.65 -38.00 25.67
C ALA A 275 -28.26 -39.36 26.06
N SER A 276 -28.03 -40.38 25.24
CA SER A 276 -28.41 -41.77 25.52
C SER A 276 -27.70 -42.32 26.78
N PRO A 277 -28.37 -43.15 27.59
CA PRO A 277 -27.78 -43.70 28.81
C PRO A 277 -26.64 -44.67 28.51
N ARG A 278 -25.51 -44.49 29.20
CA ARG A 278 -24.34 -45.40 29.18
C ARG A 278 -24.73 -46.75 29.79
N THR A 279 -24.67 -47.81 29.00
CA THR A 279 -24.72 -49.20 29.47
C THR A 279 -23.45 -49.53 30.25
N ALA A 280 -23.59 -49.95 31.51
CA ALA A 280 -22.48 -50.43 32.34
C ALA A 280 -22.06 -51.87 31.96
N PRO A 281 -20.77 -52.23 32.03
CA PRO A 281 -20.32 -53.59 31.73
C PRO A 281 -20.67 -54.57 32.85
N ALA A 282 -21.19 -55.74 32.47
CA ALA A 282 -21.50 -56.84 33.39
C ALA A 282 -20.23 -57.45 34.01
N ARG A 283 -20.28 -57.72 35.32
CA ARG A 283 -19.23 -58.45 36.06
C ARG A 283 -19.26 -59.94 35.68
N PRO A 284 -18.11 -60.62 35.61
CA PRO A 284 -18.08 -62.07 35.50
C PRO A 284 -18.35 -62.72 36.86
N SER A 285 -19.00 -63.87 36.88
CA SER A 285 -19.04 -64.78 38.02
C SER A 285 -18.73 -66.19 37.53
N ALA A 286 -18.00 -66.91 38.39
CA ALA A 286 -17.29 -68.17 38.15
C ALA A 286 -18.17 -69.35 37.69
#